data_AF-A0A4S4B4A2-F1
#
_entry.id   AF-A0A4S4B4A2-F1
#
_cell.length_a   1.000
_cell.length_b   1.000
_cell.length_c   1.000
_cell.angle_alpha   90.00
_cell.angle_beta   90.00
_cell.angle_gamma   90.00
#
_symmetry.space_group_name_H-M   'P 1'
#
loop_
_entity.id
_entity.type
_entity.pdbx_description
1 polymer ?
#
loop_
_entity_poly.entity_id
_entity_poly.type
_entity_poly.pdbx_seq_one_letter_code
_entity_poly.pdbx_strand_id
1 'polypeptide(L)'
;MSAVIAPPHAQRAATARRLGEEQMQLALDAATSTDPSFGARAYTFIVAYVREQSARLGSVPGEQVTMAARAAGITPSDDRAFGAIYAKAIRQGDIRVVGYCARVRGHGTSGGKLYAAG
;
A
#
# COMPACT_ATOMS: atom_id res chain seq x y z
N MET A 1 -20.83 2.49 34.41
CA MET A 1 -20.52 2.68 32.98
C MET A 1 -19.91 1.38 32.45
N SER A 2 -20.71 0.46 31.89
CA SER A 2 -20.18 -0.78 31.32
C SER A 2 -19.45 -0.49 30.02
N ALA A 3 -18.16 -0.82 29.96
CA ALA A 3 -17.40 -0.77 28.72
C ALA A 3 -18.02 -1.76 27.72
N VAL A 4 -18.40 -1.27 26.55
CA VAL A 4 -18.86 -2.11 25.44
C VAL A 4 -17.65 -2.88 24.93
N ILE A 5 -17.54 -4.16 25.29
CA ILE A 5 -16.50 -5.05 24.77
C ILE A 5 -16.85 -5.38 23.32
N ALA A 6 -15.98 -5.00 22.38
CA ALA A 6 -16.17 -5.31 20.96
C ALA A 6 -16.30 -6.83 20.73
N PRO A 7 -17.14 -7.28 19.79
CA PRO A 7 -17.37 -8.71 19.57
C PRO A 7 -16.09 -9.42 19.08
N PRO A 8 -15.92 -10.74 19.33
CA PRO A 8 -14.65 -11.46 19.09
C PRO A 8 -14.10 -11.36 17.65
N HIS A 9 -14.98 -11.31 16.65
CA HIS A 9 -14.56 -11.17 15.25
C HIS A 9 -13.96 -9.78 14.97
N ALA A 10 -14.49 -8.73 15.58
CA ALA A 10 -13.98 -7.36 15.44
C ALA A 10 -12.60 -7.23 16.10
N GLN A 11 -12.40 -7.88 17.26
CA GLN A 11 -11.10 -7.95 17.92
C GLN A 11 -10.07 -8.69 17.06
N ARG A 12 -10.42 -9.85 16.49
CA ARG A 12 -9.54 -10.60 15.57
C ARG A 12 -9.16 -9.78 14.34
N ALA A 13 -10.13 -9.08 13.74
CA ALA A 13 -9.88 -8.21 12.58
C ALA A 13 -8.97 -7.02 12.93
N ALA A 14 -9.12 -6.43 14.12
CA ALA A 14 -8.24 -5.36 14.58
C ALA A 14 -6.80 -5.86 14.82
N THR A 15 -6.63 -7.02 15.46
CA THR A 15 -5.32 -7.66 15.66
C THR A 15 -4.66 -7.98 14.32
N ALA A 16 -5.40 -8.53 13.35
CA ALA A 16 -4.87 -8.84 12.03
C ALA A 16 -4.39 -7.58 11.29
N ARG A 17 -5.14 -6.46 11.39
CA ARG A 17 -4.72 -5.17 10.81
C ARG A 17 -3.43 -4.66 11.45
N ARG A 18 -3.36 -4.64 12.78
CA ARG A 18 -2.16 -4.20 13.51
C ARG A 18 -0.92 -5.01 13.13
N LEU A 19 -1.04 -6.33 13.13
CA LEU A 19 0.07 -7.21 12.70
C LEU A 19 0.47 -6.94 11.25
N GLY A 20 -0.50 -6.69 10.37
CA GLY A 20 -0.22 -6.31 8.98
C GLY A 20 0.56 -5.00 8.86
N GLU A 21 0.16 -3.97 9.62
CA GLU A 21 0.84 -2.66 9.68
C GLU A 21 2.27 -2.80 10.23
N GLU A 22 2.46 -3.56 11.30
CA GLU A 22 3.78 -3.85 11.88
C GLU A 22 4.70 -4.54 10.86
N GLN A 23 4.19 -5.54 10.14
CA GLN A 23 4.98 -6.22 9.10
C GLN A 23 5.33 -5.30 7.92
N MET A 24 4.45 -4.38 7.53
CA MET A 24 4.76 -3.38 6.49
C MET A 24 5.88 -2.44 6.95
N GLN A 25 5.84 -2.01 8.21
CA GLN A 25 6.87 -1.12 8.75
C GLN A 25 8.22 -1.82 8.85
N LEU A 26 8.26 -3.07 9.35
CA LEU A 26 9.49 -3.87 9.39
C LEU A 26 10.08 -4.08 7.99
N ALA A 27 9.24 -4.34 6.99
CA ALA A 27 9.70 -4.47 5.61
C ALA A 27 10.27 -3.15 5.07
N LEU A 28 9.65 -2.01 5.38
CA LEU A 28 10.16 -0.69 5.03
C LEU A 28 11.50 -0.39 5.71
N ASP A 29 11.63 -0.72 7.00
CA ASP A 29 12.86 -0.50 7.76
C ASP A 29 14.01 -1.35 7.18
N ALA A 30 13.74 -2.62 6.86
CA ALA A 30 14.71 -3.51 6.22
C ALA A 30 15.12 -3.00 4.82
N ALA A 31 14.17 -2.55 4.02
CA ALA A 31 14.44 -1.96 2.70
C ALA A 31 15.26 -0.67 2.82
N THR A 32 14.96 0.18 3.80
CA THR A 32 15.67 1.44 4.05
C THR A 32 17.08 1.22 4.61
N SER A 33 17.27 0.20 5.44
CA SER A 33 18.60 -0.20 5.93
C SER A 33 19.50 -0.68 4.77
N THR A 34 18.92 -1.39 3.80
CA THR A 34 19.63 -1.86 2.60
C THR A 34 19.88 -0.74 1.59
N ASP A 35 18.89 0.12 1.38
CA ASP A 35 18.93 1.27 0.48
C ASP A 35 18.22 2.47 1.14
N PRO A 36 18.98 3.41 1.73
CA PRO A 36 18.41 4.58 2.41
C PRO A 36 17.54 5.46 1.51
N SER A 37 17.71 5.38 0.19
CA SER A 37 16.93 6.17 -0.77
C SER A 37 15.61 5.51 -1.17
N PHE A 38 15.41 4.23 -0.84
CA PHE A 38 14.25 3.43 -1.26
C PHE A 38 12.93 4.16 -0.96
N GLY A 39 12.70 4.54 0.30
CA GLY A 39 11.42 5.12 0.71
C GLY A 39 11.07 6.42 -0.02
N ALA A 40 12.06 7.29 -0.23
CA ALA A 40 11.87 8.56 -0.94
C ALA A 40 11.61 8.36 -2.43
N ARG A 41 12.39 7.49 -3.09
CA ARG A 41 12.20 7.18 -4.53
C ARG A 41 10.88 6.46 -4.78
N ALA A 42 10.54 5.47 -3.96
CA ALA A 42 9.29 4.73 -4.06
C ALA A 42 8.08 5.65 -3.89
N TYR A 43 8.10 6.52 -2.88
CA TYR A 43 7.03 7.49 -2.65
C TYR A 43 6.86 8.44 -3.83
N THR A 44 7.97 9.06 -4.29
CA THR A 44 7.95 9.99 -5.43
C THR A 44 7.41 9.31 -6.68
N PHE A 45 7.88 8.09 -6.97
CA PHE A 45 7.44 7.32 -8.12
C PHE A 45 5.95 6.97 -8.04
N ILE A 46 5.48 6.44 -6.90
CA ILE A 46 4.08 6.03 -6.72
C ILE A 46 3.14 7.22 -6.93
N VAL A 47 3.42 8.37 -6.32
CA VAL A 47 2.57 9.56 -6.45
C VAL A 47 2.54 10.04 -7.90
N ALA A 48 3.69 10.16 -8.54
CA ALA A 48 3.77 10.60 -9.94
C ALA A 48 3.03 9.64 -10.88
N TYR A 49 3.26 8.34 -10.74
CA TYR A 49 2.65 7.31 -11.58
C TYR A 49 1.14 7.24 -11.40
N VAL A 50 0.64 7.28 -10.15
CA VAL A 50 -0.80 7.30 -9.90
C VAL A 50 -1.44 8.54 -10.49
N ARG A 51 -0.84 9.72 -10.31
CA ARG A 51 -1.36 10.98 -10.86
C ARG A 51 -1.46 10.93 -12.39
N GLU A 52 -0.40 10.49 -13.05
CA GLU A 52 -0.35 10.39 -14.51
C GLU A 52 -1.37 9.37 -15.06
N GLN A 53 -1.38 8.15 -14.53
CA GLN A 53 -2.23 7.09 -15.07
C GLN A 53 -3.71 7.31 -14.74
N SER A 54 -4.03 7.82 -13.54
CA SER A 54 -5.40 8.12 -13.16
C SER A 54 -6.00 9.29 -13.94
N ALA A 55 -5.19 10.26 -14.38
CA ALA A 55 -5.66 11.33 -15.27
C ALA A 55 -6.15 10.78 -16.62
N ARG A 56 -5.57 9.67 -17.09
CA ARG A 56 -5.92 9.02 -18.37
C ARG A 56 -7.04 7.98 -18.23
N LEU A 57 -7.04 7.24 -17.13
CA LEU A 57 -7.88 6.03 -16.94
C LEU A 57 -8.96 6.20 -15.85
N GLY A 58 -8.99 7.32 -15.15
CA GLY A 58 -9.81 7.55 -13.96
C GLY A 58 -9.25 6.92 -12.68
N SER A 59 -8.65 5.72 -12.78
CA SER A 59 -7.99 5.04 -11.65
C SER A 59 -6.93 4.04 -12.11
N VAL A 60 -6.06 3.60 -11.20
CA VAL A 60 -5.01 2.61 -11.46
C VAL A 60 -4.97 1.52 -10.38
N PRO A 61 -4.87 0.23 -10.75
CA PRO A 61 -4.66 -0.85 -9.80
C PRO A 61 -3.33 -0.73 -9.06
N GLY A 62 -3.33 -0.87 -7.74
CA GLY A 62 -2.11 -0.83 -6.92
C GLY A 62 -1.05 -1.84 -7.34
N GLU A 63 -1.47 -3.02 -7.79
CA GLU A 63 -0.57 -4.04 -8.29
C GLU A 63 0.21 -3.56 -9.53
N GLN A 64 -0.45 -2.85 -10.43
CA GLN A 64 0.19 -2.25 -11.60
C GLN A 64 1.20 -1.17 -11.20
N VAL A 65 0.85 -0.32 -10.22
CA VAL A 65 1.74 0.73 -9.72
C VAL A 65 3.00 0.11 -9.09
N THR A 66 2.85 -0.92 -8.24
CA THR A 66 3.99 -1.63 -7.65
C THR A 66 4.86 -2.30 -8.71
N MET A 67 4.25 -2.93 -9.72
CA MET A 67 5.00 -3.54 -10.82
C MET A 67 5.75 -2.53 -11.66
N ALA A 68 5.17 -1.35 -11.90
CA ALA A 68 5.85 -0.25 -12.59
C ALA A 68 7.04 0.27 -11.78
N ALA A 69 6.90 0.41 -10.45
CA ALA A 69 8.00 0.82 -9.58
C ALA A 69 9.18 -0.17 -9.63
N ARG A 70 8.87 -1.47 -9.59
CA ARG A 70 9.88 -2.54 -9.74
C ARG A 70 10.57 -2.49 -11.10
N ALA A 71 9.80 -2.31 -12.17
CA ALA A 71 10.35 -2.17 -13.52
C ALA A 71 11.26 -0.94 -13.67
N ALA A 72 11.02 0.11 -12.87
CA ALA A 72 11.89 1.29 -12.78
C ALA A 72 13.11 1.10 -11.86
N GLY A 73 13.38 -0.12 -11.39
CA GLY A 73 14.52 -0.45 -10.52
C GLY A 73 14.29 -0.20 -9.03
N ILE A 74 13.10 0.22 -8.62
CA ILE A 74 12.75 0.43 -7.21
C ILE A 74 12.26 -0.92 -6.67
N THR A 75 13.18 -1.79 -6.26
CA THR A 75 12.85 -3.17 -5.85
C THR A 75 13.35 -3.45 -4.43
N PRO A 76 12.46 -3.48 -3.42
CA PRO A 76 12.80 -3.94 -2.08
C PRO A 76 12.92 -5.48 -2.07
N SER A 77 13.51 -6.04 -1.02
CA SER A 77 13.57 -7.50 -0.80
C SER A 77 12.21 -8.10 -0.41
N ASP A 78 11.34 -7.32 0.24
CA ASP A 78 9.94 -7.66 0.54
C ASP A 78 9.01 -6.56 0.00
N ASP A 79 8.10 -6.93 -0.91
CA ASP A 79 7.10 -6.03 -1.50
C ASP A 79 6.13 -5.44 -0.45
N ARG A 80 6.04 -6.02 0.75
CA ARG A 80 5.29 -5.41 1.88
C ARG A 80 5.80 -4.02 2.22
N ALA A 81 7.05 -3.69 1.92
CA ALA A 81 7.61 -2.35 2.11
C ALA A 81 6.81 -1.28 1.35
N PHE A 82 6.26 -1.59 0.17
CA PHE A 82 5.40 -0.67 -0.58
C PHE A 82 4.10 -0.35 0.16
N GLY A 83 3.60 -1.26 1.00
CA GLY A 83 2.39 -1.06 1.79
C GLY A 83 2.49 0.19 2.68
N ALA A 84 3.63 0.36 3.36
CA ALA A 84 3.91 1.54 4.17
C ALA A 84 3.98 2.83 3.32
N ILE A 85 4.49 2.73 2.09
CA ILE A 85 4.57 3.87 1.16
C ILE A 85 3.17 4.30 0.69
N TYR A 86 2.30 3.37 0.31
CA TYR A 86 0.90 3.69 -0.01
C TYR A 86 0.17 4.29 1.19
N ALA A 87 0.35 3.72 2.39
CA ALA A 87 -0.26 4.25 3.60
C ALA A 87 0.18 5.70 3.88
N LYS A 88 1.47 6.00 3.69
CA LYS A 88 2.01 7.36 3.79
C LYS A 88 1.37 8.30 2.77
N ALA A 89 1.34 7.92 1.49
CA ALA A 89 0.79 8.76 0.42
C ALA A 89 -0.73 9.03 0.58
N ILE A 90 -1.49 8.05 1.08
CA ILE A 90 -2.90 8.23 1.41
C ILE A 90 -3.05 9.21 2.59
N ARG A 91 -2.26 9.04 3.65
CA ARG A 91 -2.30 9.92 4.82
C ARG A 91 -1.93 11.37 4.49
N GLN A 92 -1.02 11.56 3.53
CA GLN A 92 -0.62 12.89 3.05
C GLN A 92 -1.61 13.50 2.04
N GLY A 93 -2.58 12.72 1.55
CA GLY A 93 -3.58 13.19 0.60
C GLY A 93 -3.05 13.32 -0.83
N ASP A 94 -1.95 12.66 -1.17
CA ASP A 94 -1.40 12.70 -2.55
C ASP A 94 -2.08 11.68 -3.48
N ILE A 95 -2.60 10.59 -2.88
CA ILE A 95 -3.40 9.57 -3.56
C ILE A 95 -4.59 9.19 -2.68
N ARG A 96 -5.64 8.64 -3.29
CA ARG A 96 -6.80 8.11 -2.58
C ARG A 96 -7.27 6.79 -3.17
N VAL A 97 -7.94 5.99 -2.34
CA VAL A 97 -8.59 4.75 -2.77
C VAL A 97 -9.95 5.09 -3.36
N VAL A 98 -10.18 4.72 -4.61
CA VAL A 98 -11.43 5.01 -5.34
C VAL A 98 -12.26 3.75 -5.65
N GLY A 99 -11.75 2.57 -5.30
CA GLY A 99 -12.45 1.32 -5.50
C GLY A 99 -11.58 0.10 -5.26
N TYR A 100 -12.12 -1.05 -5.64
CA TYR A 100 -11.44 -2.34 -5.52
C TYR A 100 -11.49 -3.09 -6.85
N CYS A 101 -10.47 -3.89 -7.13
CA CYS A 101 -10.37 -4.74 -8.31
C CYS A 101 -10.01 -6.17 -7.90
N ALA A 102 -10.24 -7.14 -8.80
CA ALA A 102 -9.63 -8.45 -8.64
C ALA A 102 -8.10 -8.30 -8.68
N ARG A 103 -7.38 -8.99 -7.80
CA ARG A 103 -5.91 -9.05 -7.89
C ARG A 103 -5.52 -9.96 -9.05
N VAL A 104 -4.44 -9.62 -9.75
CA VAL A 104 -3.87 -10.50 -10.78
C VAL A 104 -3.01 -11.59 -10.10
N ARG A 105 -2.43 -11.29 -8.93
CA ARG A 105 -1.65 -12.23 -8.11
C ARG A 105 -2.26 -12.48 -6.72
N GLY A 106 -2.14 -13.72 -6.23
CA GLY A 106 -2.52 -14.15 -4.88
C GLY A 106 -3.68 -15.15 -4.83
N HIS A 107 -3.70 -16.00 -3.80
CA HIS A 107 -4.69 -17.08 -3.62
C HIS A 107 -6.02 -16.58 -3.03
N GLY A 108 -6.74 -15.71 -3.74
CA GLY A 108 -8.14 -15.37 -3.42
C GLY A 108 -8.39 -14.56 -2.14
N THR A 109 -7.38 -13.93 -1.55
CA THR A 109 -7.56 -12.97 -0.44
C THR A 109 -7.80 -11.56 -0.95
N SER A 110 -8.69 -10.82 -0.26
CA SER A 110 -9.20 -9.45 -0.50
C SER A 110 -8.69 -8.67 -1.73
N GLY A 111 -9.62 -8.16 -2.52
CA GLY A 111 -9.37 -7.45 -3.79
C GLY A 111 -8.29 -6.37 -3.70
N GLY A 112 -7.61 -6.14 -4.82
CA GLY A 112 -6.66 -5.06 -4.99
C GLY A 112 -7.35 -3.70 -4.86
N LYS A 113 -6.60 -2.67 -4.49
CA LYS A 113 -7.13 -1.29 -4.43
C LYS A 113 -6.92 -0.59 -5.76
N LEU A 114 -7.91 0.19 -6.17
CA LEU A 114 -7.80 1.18 -7.24
C LEU A 114 -7.46 2.53 -6.62
N TYR A 115 -6.45 3.19 -7.17
CA TYR A 115 -5.96 4.49 -6.72
C TYR A 115 -6.22 5.58 -7.76
N ALA A 116 -6.50 6.79 -7.29
CA ALA A 116 -6.47 8.01 -8.08
C ALA A 116 -5.65 9.07 -7.34
N ALA A 117 -5.32 10.17 -8.03
CA ALA A 117 -4.77 11.35 -7.36
C ALA A 117 -5.69 11.79 -6.21
N GLY A 118 -5.06 12.23 -5.11
CA GLY A 118 -5.73 12.63 -3.87
C GLY A 118 -6.70 13.78 -4.06
#